data_AF-A0A931WSP1-F1
#
_entry.id   AF-A0A931WSP1-F1
#
_cell.length_a   1.000
_cell.length_b   1.000
_cell.length_c   1.000
_cell.angle_alpha   90.00
_cell.angle_beta   90.00
_cell.angle_gamma   90.00
#
_symmetry.space_group_name_H-M   'P 1'
#
loop_
_entity.id
_entity.type
_entity.pdbx_description
1 polymer ?
#
loop_
_entity_poly.entity_id
_entity_poly.type
_entity_poly.pdbx_seq_one_letter_code
_entity_poly.pdbx_strand_id
1 'polypeptide(L)'
;MNLAHIHLLLNHFPTIGFAIGLCLYVAALAGKSDELKRASFVIFFLIAVVAIPTYVSGNAAEETLCPPGDDGPSCPPGVSVARIRVHEDAALLAFSFMELTGFIAWIGLWQLRRISRLAPWSLASVFVLSILTFTLMARAANMGGEIRHSEIQSVQGEDAAASAVAKSFGLFVTDNAWVWPASETLHFVGLCMLFTVVLIVDLRMLGMAKSVPFASLYQLLPLGMLGFGVNLVTGMLFFIATPGQYTQNGTFYWKIVLVVLAGINVLYFMLFDEPWAVEAGHDAPARAKVVAASAIFLWLGVLFCGHMLPFIGNAF
;
A
#
# COMPACT_ATOMS: atom_id res chain seq x y z
N MET A 1 14.81 9.50 15.98
CA MET A 1 13.63 8.63 16.15
C MET A 1 14.01 7.23 15.66
N ASN A 2 13.67 6.17 16.39
CA ASN A 2 13.86 4.79 15.90
C ASN A 2 12.58 4.28 15.19
N LEU A 3 12.63 3.09 14.61
CA LEU A 3 11.53 2.54 13.79
C LEU A 3 10.27 2.21 14.61
N ALA A 4 10.43 1.83 15.88
CA ALA A 4 9.31 1.68 16.81
C ALA A 4 8.56 3.02 17.04
N HIS A 5 9.28 4.14 17.15
CA HIS A 5 8.63 5.46 17.23
C HIS A 5 7.87 5.81 15.95
N ILE A 6 8.41 5.44 14.78
CA ILE A 6 7.74 5.65 13.49
C ILE A 6 6.45 4.82 13.42
N HIS A 7 6.49 3.55 13.83
CA HIS A 7 5.29 2.71 13.86
C HIS A 7 4.20 3.29 14.76
N LEU A 8 4.54 3.72 15.98
CA LEU A 8 3.57 4.34 16.90
C LEU A 8 3.03 5.69 16.41
N LEU A 9 3.82 6.43 15.62
CA LEU A 9 3.35 7.65 14.98
C LEU A 9 2.36 7.35 13.85
N LEU A 10 2.63 6.30 13.07
CA LEU A 10 1.87 5.98 11.87
C LEU A 10 0.64 5.11 12.13
N ASN A 11 0.64 4.24 13.14
CA ASN A 11 -0.41 3.23 13.36
C ASN A 11 -1.83 3.80 13.57
N HIS A 12 -1.94 5.04 14.03
CA HIS A 12 -3.21 5.74 14.18
C HIS A 12 -3.80 6.17 12.82
N PHE A 13 -2.97 6.42 11.80
CA PHE A 13 -3.46 6.85 10.49
C PHE A 13 -4.30 5.75 9.82
N PRO A 14 -3.82 4.50 9.65
CA PRO A 14 -4.67 3.47 9.07
C PRO A 14 -5.88 3.11 9.90
N THR A 15 -5.79 3.10 11.23
CA THR A 15 -6.92 2.72 12.09
C THR A 15 -8.00 3.80 12.11
N ILE A 16 -7.67 5.04 12.48
CA ILE A 16 -8.63 6.15 12.60
C ILE A 16 -9.06 6.63 11.21
N GLY A 17 -8.12 6.78 10.28
CA GLY A 17 -8.40 7.26 8.94
C GLY A 17 -9.35 6.34 8.17
N PHE A 18 -9.21 5.03 8.34
CA PHE A 18 -10.12 4.07 7.71
C PHE A 18 -11.52 4.12 8.34
N ALA A 19 -11.62 4.30 9.66
CA ALA A 19 -12.90 4.50 10.35
C ALA A 19 -13.63 5.75 9.84
N ILE A 20 -12.90 6.87 9.70
CA ILE A 20 -13.43 8.11 9.11
C ILE A 20 -13.90 7.88 7.68
N GLY A 21 -13.10 7.19 6.85
CA GLY A 21 -13.47 6.83 5.48
C GLY A 21 -14.75 6.01 5.41
N LEU A 22 -14.91 5.01 6.28
CA LEU A 22 -16.11 4.19 6.35
C LEU A 22 -17.35 4.98 6.80
N CYS A 23 -17.24 5.79 7.86
CA CYS A 23 -18.35 6.64 8.30
C CYS A 23 -18.78 7.63 7.22
N LEU A 24 -17.81 8.28 6.56
CA LEU A 24 -18.07 9.18 5.45
C LEU A 24 -18.76 8.45 4.29
N TYR A 25 -18.32 7.23 3.98
CA TYR A 25 -18.88 6.43 2.90
C TYR A 25 -20.32 6.00 3.17
N VAL A 26 -20.62 5.56 4.39
CA VAL A 26 -21.99 5.24 4.83
C VAL A 26 -22.88 6.48 4.72
N ALA A 27 -22.42 7.63 5.20
CA ALA A 27 -23.14 8.90 5.06
C ALA A 27 -23.33 9.29 3.58
N ALA A 28 -22.34 9.04 2.73
CA ALA A 28 -22.42 9.29 1.29
C ALA A 28 -23.48 8.43 0.60
N LEU A 29 -23.58 7.15 0.98
CA LEU A 29 -24.59 6.23 0.46
C LEU A 29 -26.00 6.63 0.93
N ALA A 30 -26.16 6.93 2.23
CA ALA A 30 -27.44 7.36 2.80
C ALA A 30 -27.92 8.70 2.21
N GLY A 31 -27.01 9.67 2.08
CA GLY A 31 -27.27 10.98 1.50
C GLY A 31 -27.25 11.01 -0.03
N LYS A 32 -26.99 9.88 -0.70
CA LYS A 32 -26.88 9.75 -2.16
C LYS A 32 -25.93 10.77 -2.81
N SER A 33 -24.88 11.19 -2.10
CA SER A 33 -23.94 12.23 -2.57
C SER A 33 -22.75 11.62 -3.30
N ASP A 34 -22.59 11.94 -4.58
CA ASP A 34 -21.46 11.44 -5.39
C ASP A 34 -20.13 12.09 -5.00
N GLU A 35 -20.15 13.35 -4.56
CA GLU A 35 -18.98 14.05 -4.01
C GLU A 35 -18.45 13.35 -2.76
N LEU A 36 -19.33 12.97 -1.83
CA LEU A 36 -18.93 12.25 -0.61
C LEU A 36 -18.44 10.83 -0.92
N LYS A 37 -19.00 10.13 -1.93
CA LYS A 37 -18.50 8.82 -2.37
C LYS A 37 -17.08 8.96 -2.94
N ARG A 38 -16.86 9.96 -3.79
CA ARG A 38 -15.53 10.27 -4.35
C ARG A 38 -14.52 10.57 -3.23
N ALA A 39 -14.88 11.43 -2.29
CA ALA A 39 -14.02 11.76 -1.15
C ALA A 39 -13.67 10.51 -0.31
N SER A 40 -14.64 9.63 -0.07
CA SER A 40 -14.42 8.38 0.66
C SER A 40 -13.45 7.45 -0.08
N PHE A 41 -13.55 7.34 -1.40
CA PHE A 41 -12.64 6.54 -2.22
C PHE A 41 -11.21 7.08 -2.18
N VAL A 42 -11.04 8.40 -2.18
CA VAL A 42 -9.73 9.04 -2.00
C VAL A 42 -9.15 8.71 -0.63
N ILE A 43 -9.96 8.77 0.43
CA ILE A 43 -9.52 8.42 1.79
C ILE A 43 -9.08 6.95 1.84
N PHE A 44 -9.88 6.00 1.34
CA PHE A 44 -9.51 4.59 1.35
C PHE A 44 -8.20 4.32 0.59
N PHE A 45 -8.01 4.96 -0.56
CA PHE A 45 -6.76 4.84 -1.32
C PHE A 45 -5.57 5.42 -0.55
N LEU A 46 -5.68 6.64 -0.02
CA LEU A 46 -4.59 7.28 0.75
C LEU A 46 -4.24 6.48 2.00
N ILE A 47 -5.24 5.96 2.69
CA ILE A 47 -5.03 5.15 3.89
C ILE A 47 -4.34 3.82 3.57
N ALA A 48 -4.70 3.15 2.46
CA ALA A 48 -3.95 1.99 1.99
C ALA A 48 -2.47 2.35 1.73
N VAL A 49 -2.22 3.43 0.97
CA VAL A 49 -0.84 3.88 0.71
C VAL A 49 -0.04 4.13 2.00
N VAL A 50 -0.65 4.73 3.04
CA VAL A 50 -0.02 4.96 4.35
C VAL A 50 0.10 3.67 5.19
N ALA A 51 -0.72 2.66 4.93
CA ALA A 51 -0.64 1.37 5.63
C ALA A 51 0.66 0.61 5.30
N ILE A 52 1.22 0.79 4.10
CA ILE A 52 2.49 0.19 3.68
C ILE A 52 3.64 0.53 4.65
N PRO A 53 4.02 1.81 4.85
CA PRO A 53 5.07 2.15 5.81
C PRO A 53 4.67 1.83 7.26
N THR A 54 3.37 1.81 7.59
CA THR A 54 2.90 1.42 8.93
C THR A 54 3.20 -0.05 9.23
N TYR A 55 2.90 -0.95 8.30
CA TYR A 55 3.15 -2.39 8.43
C TYR A 55 4.66 -2.70 8.44
N VAL A 56 5.40 -2.08 7.52
CA VAL A 56 6.87 -2.23 7.44
C VAL A 56 7.56 -1.75 8.73
N SER A 57 7.17 -0.58 9.25
CA SER A 57 7.76 -0.07 10.50
C SER A 57 7.36 -0.88 11.73
N GLY A 58 6.20 -1.54 11.71
CA GLY A 58 5.77 -2.46 12.78
C GLY A 58 6.64 -3.71 12.85
N ASN A 59 6.93 -4.34 11.71
CA ASN A 59 7.85 -5.46 11.62
C ASN A 59 9.25 -5.08 12.13
N ALA A 60 9.76 -3.93 11.70
CA ALA A 60 11.04 -3.41 12.20
C ALA A 60 11.03 -3.07 13.71
N ALA A 61 9.86 -2.81 14.29
CA ALA A 61 9.75 -2.51 15.71
C ALA A 61 9.98 -3.75 16.60
N GLU A 62 9.71 -4.97 16.09
CA GLU A 62 10.00 -6.22 16.82
C GLU A 62 11.49 -6.29 17.17
N GLU A 63 12.38 -6.12 16.21
CA GLU A 63 13.83 -6.20 16.43
C GLU A 63 14.34 -5.11 17.39
N THR A 64 13.67 -3.95 17.41
CA THR A 64 14.01 -2.86 18.34
C THR A 64 13.53 -3.18 19.76
N LEU A 65 12.38 -3.83 19.90
CA LEU A 65 11.75 -4.14 21.18
C LEU A 65 12.30 -5.43 21.81
N CYS A 66 12.62 -6.42 20.99
CA CYS A 66 13.13 -7.74 21.35
C CYS A 66 14.35 -8.08 20.47
N PRO A 67 15.50 -7.43 20.71
CA PRO A 67 16.69 -7.66 19.89
C PRO A 67 17.14 -9.13 19.96
N PRO A 68 17.64 -9.68 18.83
CA PRO A 68 18.17 -11.04 18.79
C PRO A 68 19.40 -11.17 19.69
N GLY A 69 19.53 -12.30 20.37
CA GLY A 69 20.68 -12.67 21.20
C GLY A 69 21.00 -14.16 21.09
N ASP A 70 22.11 -14.59 21.68
CA ASP A 70 22.64 -15.95 21.56
C ASP A 70 21.65 -17.02 22.05
N ASP A 71 20.86 -16.71 23.09
CA ASP A 71 19.84 -17.59 23.68
C ASP A 71 18.41 -17.30 23.16
N GLY A 72 18.30 -16.54 22.06
CA GLY A 72 17.03 -16.06 21.49
C GLY A 72 16.73 -14.59 21.78
N PRO A 73 15.57 -14.07 21.33
CA PRO A 73 15.22 -12.66 21.45
C PRO A 73 15.04 -12.24 22.91
N SER A 74 15.67 -11.13 23.32
CA SER A 74 15.59 -10.60 24.68
C SER A 74 14.54 -9.49 24.78
N CYS A 75 13.37 -9.80 25.33
CA CYS A 75 12.26 -8.85 25.47
C CYS A 75 12.18 -8.22 26.88
N PRO A 76 11.66 -6.98 27.01
CA PRO A 76 11.32 -6.39 28.31
C PRO A 76 10.30 -7.23 29.10
N PRO A 77 10.28 -7.11 30.45
CA PRO A 77 9.28 -7.80 31.27
C PRO A 77 7.85 -7.50 30.81
N GLY A 78 7.03 -8.54 30.75
CA GLY A 78 5.63 -8.43 30.32
C GLY A 78 5.40 -8.44 28.81
N VAL A 79 6.47 -8.40 27.98
CA VAL A 79 6.41 -8.51 26.51
C VAL A 79 6.91 -9.90 26.09
N SER A 80 6.27 -10.51 25.10
CA SER A 80 6.76 -11.75 24.49
C SER A 80 6.67 -11.72 22.97
N VAL A 81 7.65 -12.35 22.30
CA VAL A 81 7.67 -12.49 20.83
C VAL A 81 6.42 -13.17 20.30
N ALA A 82 5.89 -14.15 21.05
CA ALA A 82 4.66 -14.85 20.66
C ALA A 82 3.47 -13.89 20.50
N ARG A 83 3.32 -12.89 21.38
CA ARG A 83 2.23 -11.90 21.26
C ARG A 83 2.46 -10.92 20.11
N ILE A 84 3.71 -10.51 19.90
CA ILE A 84 4.08 -9.64 18.77
C ILE A 84 3.70 -10.32 17.45
N ARG A 85 4.03 -11.60 17.29
CA ARG A 85 3.72 -12.37 16.07
C ARG A 85 2.22 -12.57 15.84
N VAL A 86 1.44 -12.83 16.89
CA VAL A 86 -0.03 -12.92 16.75
C VAL A 86 -0.63 -11.58 16.29
N HIS A 87 -0.14 -10.46 16.83
CA HIS A 87 -0.52 -9.13 16.34
C HIS A 87 -0.08 -8.93 14.87
N GLU A 88 1.14 -9.31 14.52
CA GLU A 88 1.69 -9.18 13.16
C GLU A 88 0.89 -9.98 12.13
N ASP A 89 0.54 -11.23 12.43
CA ASP A 89 -0.27 -12.11 11.57
C ASP A 89 -1.66 -11.50 11.30
N ALA A 90 -2.28 -10.97 12.34
CA ALA A 90 -3.55 -10.28 12.20
C ALA A 90 -3.43 -8.94 11.47
N ALA A 91 -2.34 -8.21 11.70
CA ALA A 91 -2.03 -6.97 11.00
C ALA A 91 -1.80 -7.23 9.51
N LEU A 92 -1.17 -8.35 9.13
CA LEU A 92 -0.98 -8.73 7.73
C LEU A 92 -2.31 -8.99 7.03
N LEU A 93 -3.22 -9.70 7.69
CA LEU A 93 -4.55 -9.95 7.13
C LEU A 93 -5.34 -8.65 6.98
N ALA A 94 -5.34 -7.79 8.01
CA ALA A 94 -5.98 -6.48 7.97
C ALA A 94 -5.38 -5.57 6.89
N PHE A 95 -4.05 -5.54 6.78
CA PHE A 95 -3.30 -4.82 5.75
C PHE A 95 -3.69 -5.31 4.34
N SER A 96 -3.75 -6.62 4.11
CA SER A 96 -4.10 -7.20 2.81
C SER A 96 -5.50 -6.77 2.34
N PHE A 97 -6.49 -6.77 3.25
CA PHE A 97 -7.84 -6.30 2.95
C PHE A 97 -7.91 -4.77 2.78
N MET A 98 -7.08 -4.03 3.52
CA MET A 98 -6.96 -2.58 3.35
C MET A 98 -6.38 -2.20 1.99
N GLU A 99 -5.30 -2.86 1.57
CA GLU A 99 -4.71 -2.69 0.24
C GLU A 99 -5.72 -3.04 -0.85
N LEU A 100 -6.45 -4.15 -0.70
CA LEU A 100 -7.49 -4.53 -1.65
C LEU A 100 -8.61 -3.47 -1.72
N THR A 101 -9.08 -2.98 -0.57
CA THR A 101 -10.10 -1.92 -0.51
C THR A 101 -9.61 -0.64 -1.20
N GLY A 102 -8.38 -0.22 -0.90
CA GLY A 102 -7.74 0.95 -1.51
C GLY A 102 -7.53 0.80 -3.02
N PHE A 103 -7.17 -0.40 -3.48
CA PHE A 103 -6.98 -0.70 -4.90
C PHE A 103 -8.30 -0.68 -5.67
N ILE A 104 -9.37 -1.26 -5.12
CA ILE A 104 -10.71 -1.18 -5.74
C ILE A 104 -11.23 0.26 -5.72
N ALA A 105 -10.97 1.02 -4.65
CA ALA A 105 -11.27 2.45 -4.61
C ALA A 105 -10.49 3.23 -5.68
N TRP A 106 -9.22 2.91 -5.90
CA TRP A 106 -8.40 3.51 -6.95
C TRP A 106 -8.96 3.25 -8.35
N ILE A 107 -9.38 2.01 -8.63
CA ILE A 107 -10.09 1.66 -9.88
C ILE A 107 -11.38 2.47 -10.02
N GLY A 108 -12.15 2.63 -8.94
CA GLY A 108 -13.37 3.44 -8.93
C GLY A 108 -13.10 4.91 -9.27
N LEU A 109 -12.05 5.51 -8.72
CA LEU A 109 -11.63 6.88 -9.05
C LEU A 109 -11.25 7.04 -10.52
N TRP A 110 -10.57 6.05 -11.10
CA TRP A 110 -10.30 6.03 -12.54
C TRP A 110 -11.58 5.87 -13.38
N GLN A 111 -12.52 5.01 -12.97
CA GLN A 111 -13.81 4.85 -13.66
C GLN A 111 -14.63 6.13 -13.66
N LEU A 112 -14.60 6.89 -12.56
CA LEU A 112 -15.28 8.17 -12.47
C LEU A 112 -14.81 9.13 -13.56
N ARG A 113 -13.52 9.11 -13.91
CA ARG A 113 -12.98 9.92 -15.00
C ARG A 113 -13.36 9.44 -16.39
N ARG A 114 -13.66 8.15 -16.55
CA ARG A 114 -14.00 7.56 -17.85
C ARG A 114 -15.50 7.58 -18.16
N ILE A 115 -16.34 7.35 -17.15
CA ILE A 115 -17.78 7.10 -17.30
C ILE A 115 -18.60 8.18 -16.56
N SER A 116 -17.95 9.15 -15.90
CA SER A 116 -18.58 10.21 -15.11
C SER A 116 -19.49 9.71 -13.97
N ARG A 117 -19.34 8.45 -13.57
CA ARG A 117 -20.04 7.82 -12.45
C ARG A 117 -19.21 6.69 -11.85
N LEU A 118 -19.42 6.42 -10.57
CA LEU A 118 -18.90 5.22 -9.92
C LEU A 118 -19.77 4.01 -10.31
N ALA A 119 -19.13 2.91 -10.71
CA ALA A 119 -19.86 1.71 -11.10
C ALA A 119 -20.55 1.08 -9.86
N PRO A 120 -21.79 0.54 -9.99
CA PRO A 120 -22.49 -0.07 -8.86
C PRO A 120 -21.73 -1.21 -8.20
N TRP A 121 -21.01 -2.02 -9.00
CA TRP A 121 -20.18 -3.09 -8.48
C TRP A 121 -19.03 -2.53 -7.63
N SER A 122 -18.41 -1.42 -8.04
CA SER A 122 -17.30 -0.81 -7.30
C SER A 122 -17.79 -0.27 -5.97
N LEU A 123 -18.98 0.36 -5.96
CA LEU A 123 -19.61 0.82 -4.73
C LEU A 123 -19.91 -0.34 -3.76
N ALA A 124 -20.49 -1.43 -4.27
CA ALA A 124 -20.82 -2.61 -3.48
C ALA A 124 -19.56 -3.31 -2.95
N SER A 125 -18.54 -3.49 -3.79
CA SER A 125 -17.27 -4.11 -3.40
C SER A 125 -16.57 -3.30 -2.31
N VAL A 126 -16.43 -1.97 -2.48
CA VAL A 126 -15.82 -1.11 -1.46
C VAL A 126 -16.63 -1.13 -0.16
N PHE A 127 -17.96 -1.19 -0.22
CA PHE A 127 -18.79 -1.27 0.97
C PHE A 127 -18.52 -2.55 1.78
N VAL A 128 -18.57 -3.72 1.12
CA VAL A 128 -18.34 -5.00 1.79
C VAL A 128 -16.90 -5.09 2.30
N LEU A 129 -15.93 -4.73 1.46
CA LEU A 129 -14.51 -4.78 1.82
C LEU A 129 -14.16 -3.81 2.95
N SER A 130 -14.76 -2.61 2.99
CA SER A 130 -14.49 -1.64 4.06
C SER A 130 -15.03 -2.09 5.42
N ILE A 131 -16.23 -2.70 5.48
CA ILE A 131 -16.73 -3.28 6.74
C ILE A 131 -15.82 -4.41 7.24
N LEU A 132 -15.40 -5.29 6.33
CA LEU A 132 -14.50 -6.39 6.67
C LEU A 132 -13.12 -5.89 7.11
N THR A 133 -12.54 -4.95 6.37
CA THR A 133 -11.25 -4.32 6.69
C THR A 133 -11.32 -3.62 8.05
N PHE A 134 -12.39 -2.88 8.34
CA PHE A 134 -12.56 -2.20 9.63
C PHE A 134 -12.58 -3.20 10.79
N THR A 135 -13.33 -4.31 10.64
CA THR A 135 -13.38 -5.39 11.64
C THR A 135 -12.01 -6.02 11.88
N LEU A 136 -11.29 -6.36 10.80
CA LEU A 136 -9.94 -6.94 10.88
C LEU A 136 -8.94 -5.97 11.50
N MET A 137 -9.01 -4.69 11.15
CA MET A 137 -8.13 -3.65 11.67
C MET A 137 -8.40 -3.37 13.15
N ALA A 138 -9.67 -3.34 13.58
CA ALA A 138 -10.04 -3.23 14.99
C ALA A 138 -9.49 -4.41 15.81
N ARG A 139 -9.56 -5.63 15.26
CA ARG A 139 -8.96 -6.82 15.89
C ARG A 139 -7.44 -6.67 16.02
N ALA A 140 -6.74 -6.33 14.93
CA ALA A 140 -5.29 -6.12 14.94
C ALA A 140 -4.87 -5.03 15.95
N ALA A 141 -5.62 -3.93 16.02
CA ALA A 141 -5.38 -2.84 16.97
C ALA A 141 -5.54 -3.28 18.43
N ASN A 142 -6.59 -4.07 18.75
CA ASN A 142 -6.79 -4.62 20.10
C ASN A 142 -5.61 -5.52 20.52
N MET A 143 -5.19 -6.46 19.66
CA MET A 143 -4.02 -7.31 19.94
C MET A 143 -2.73 -6.51 20.06
N GLY A 144 -2.59 -5.40 19.32
CA GLY A 144 -1.46 -4.48 19.47
C GLY A 144 -1.40 -3.86 20.87
N GLY A 145 -2.55 -3.57 21.47
CA GLY A 145 -2.64 -3.09 22.86
C GLY A 145 -2.18 -4.13 23.89
N GLU A 146 -2.54 -5.41 23.68
CA GLU A 146 -2.21 -6.53 24.58
C GLU A 146 -0.69 -6.83 24.66
N ILE A 147 0.11 -6.32 23.72
CA ILE A 147 1.58 -6.46 23.74
C ILE A 147 2.17 -5.90 25.03
N ARG A 148 1.65 -4.76 25.51
CA ARG A 148 2.14 -4.08 26.74
C ARG A 148 1.11 -3.93 27.85
N HIS A 149 -0.18 -4.06 27.55
CA HIS A 149 -1.24 -3.94 28.55
C HIS A 149 -1.72 -5.33 28.96
N SER A 150 -1.15 -5.86 30.05
CA SER A 150 -1.58 -7.14 30.61
C SER A 150 -3.00 -7.11 31.18
N GLU A 151 -3.50 -5.92 31.51
CA GLU A 151 -4.81 -5.71 32.12
C GLU A 151 -5.98 -5.97 31.16
N ILE A 152 -5.73 -5.90 29.85
CA ILE A 152 -6.75 -6.11 28.80
C ILE A 152 -6.66 -7.49 28.16
N GLN A 153 -5.80 -8.38 28.69
CA GLN A 153 -5.64 -9.74 28.18
C GLN A 153 -6.94 -10.52 28.38
N SER A 154 -7.56 -10.90 27.26
CA SER A 154 -8.66 -11.85 27.25
C SER A 154 -8.13 -13.29 27.24
N VAL A 155 -8.85 -14.23 27.87
CA VAL A 155 -8.53 -15.66 27.79
C VAL A 155 -9.08 -16.16 26.45
N GLN A 156 -8.24 -16.33 25.42
CA GLN A 156 -8.71 -16.87 24.14
C GLN A 156 -7.79 -17.93 23.50
N GLY A 157 -8.44 -18.99 23.04
CA GLY A 157 -7.92 -20.04 22.16
C GLY A 157 -8.51 -19.95 20.75
N GLU A 158 -8.67 -18.74 20.20
CA GLU A 158 -9.35 -18.50 18.91
C GLU A 158 -8.43 -18.01 17.77
N ASP A 159 -7.13 -17.82 18.00
CA ASP A 159 -6.26 -17.09 17.05
C ASP A 159 -5.48 -17.96 16.05
N ALA A 160 -5.73 -19.27 16.01
CA ALA A 160 -4.99 -20.19 15.15
C ALA A 160 -5.18 -19.93 13.64
N ALA A 161 -6.33 -19.39 13.21
CA ALA A 161 -6.67 -19.32 11.79
C ALA A 161 -5.91 -18.22 11.00
N ALA A 162 -5.75 -17.01 11.55
CA ALA A 162 -5.00 -15.94 10.88
C ALA A 162 -3.49 -16.24 10.87
N SER A 163 -2.98 -16.78 12.00
CA SER A 163 -1.59 -17.20 12.13
C SER A 163 -1.24 -18.36 11.19
N ALA A 164 -2.19 -19.28 10.92
CA ALA A 164 -1.99 -20.34 9.95
C ALA A 164 -1.81 -19.82 8.51
N VAL A 165 -2.49 -18.73 8.12
CA VAL A 165 -2.43 -18.21 6.74
C VAL A 165 -1.07 -17.56 6.44
N ALA A 166 -0.61 -16.64 7.30
CA ALA A 166 0.66 -15.95 7.13
C ALA A 166 1.83 -16.95 7.09
N LYS A 167 1.85 -17.89 8.03
CA LYS A 167 2.84 -18.96 8.11
C LYS A 167 2.81 -19.86 6.87
N SER A 168 1.63 -20.17 6.33
CA SER A 168 1.50 -20.99 5.11
C SER A 168 2.09 -20.29 3.89
N PHE A 169 1.90 -18.97 3.74
CA PHE A 169 2.50 -18.21 2.65
C PHE A 169 4.02 -18.12 2.78
N GLY A 170 4.54 -17.86 3.98
CA GLY A 170 5.98 -17.83 4.22
C GLY A 170 6.64 -19.16 3.84
N LEU A 171 6.10 -20.28 4.36
CA LEU A 171 6.58 -21.62 4.03
C LEU A 171 6.44 -21.94 2.54
N PHE A 172 5.34 -21.55 1.90
CA PHE A 172 5.17 -21.74 0.47
C PHE A 172 6.29 -21.07 -0.35
N VAL A 173 6.71 -19.86 0.03
CA VAL A 173 7.79 -19.14 -0.65
C VAL A 173 9.16 -19.79 -0.37
N THR A 174 9.44 -20.18 0.88
CA THR A 174 10.76 -20.71 1.26
C THR A 174 10.97 -22.16 0.87
N ASP A 175 9.92 -22.98 0.88
CA ASP A 175 10.02 -24.43 0.65
C ASP A 175 9.95 -24.80 -0.84
N ASN A 176 9.56 -23.85 -1.70
CA ASN A 176 9.46 -24.07 -3.15
C ASN A 176 10.47 -23.20 -3.91
N ALA A 177 11.52 -23.83 -4.43
CA ALA A 177 12.62 -23.17 -5.15
C ALA A 177 12.19 -22.29 -6.34
N TRP A 178 11.01 -22.52 -6.93
CA TRP A 178 10.50 -21.73 -8.07
C TRP A 178 9.70 -20.50 -7.67
N VAL A 179 9.17 -20.42 -6.44
CA VAL A 179 8.28 -19.31 -6.04
C VAL A 179 9.04 -18.00 -5.99
N TRP A 180 10.28 -18.02 -5.48
CA TRP A 180 11.12 -16.83 -5.44
C TRP A 180 11.47 -16.29 -6.84
N PRO A 181 12.09 -17.08 -7.76
CA PRO A 181 12.40 -16.60 -9.11
C PRO A 181 11.16 -16.20 -9.93
N ALA A 182 10.04 -16.91 -9.77
CA ALA A 182 8.79 -16.55 -10.44
C ALA A 182 8.24 -15.22 -9.93
N SER A 183 8.30 -14.99 -8.61
CA SER A 183 7.91 -13.72 -8.00
C SER A 183 8.81 -12.57 -8.46
N GLU A 184 10.12 -12.78 -8.57
CA GLU A 184 11.06 -11.77 -9.10
C GLU A 184 10.74 -11.42 -10.55
N THR A 185 10.49 -12.43 -11.37
CA THR A 185 10.10 -12.25 -12.77
C THR A 185 8.80 -11.46 -12.88
N LEU A 186 7.77 -11.84 -12.12
CA LEU A 186 6.48 -11.15 -12.12
C LEU A 186 6.60 -9.72 -11.58
N HIS A 187 7.37 -9.49 -10.52
CA HIS A 187 7.63 -8.16 -9.98
C HIS A 187 8.32 -7.27 -11.03
N PHE A 188 9.29 -7.80 -11.78
CA PHE A 188 9.93 -7.05 -12.86
C PHE A 188 8.97 -6.74 -14.01
N VAL A 189 8.15 -7.70 -14.43
CA VAL A 189 7.10 -7.48 -15.46
C VAL A 189 6.11 -6.41 -15.01
N GLY A 190 5.65 -6.46 -13.75
CA GLY A 190 4.75 -5.46 -13.19
C GLY A 190 5.39 -4.08 -13.09
N LEU A 191 6.68 -3.98 -12.72
CA LEU A 191 7.45 -2.73 -12.77
C LEU A 191 7.54 -2.16 -14.18
N CYS A 192 7.86 -2.97 -15.19
CA CYS A 192 7.91 -2.54 -16.59
C CYS A 192 6.55 -2.02 -17.06
N MET A 193 5.47 -2.73 -16.73
CA MET A 193 4.11 -2.35 -17.09
C MET A 193 3.69 -1.03 -16.44
N LEU A 194 3.91 -0.90 -15.13
CA LEU A 194 3.62 0.31 -14.35
C LEU A 194 4.42 1.51 -14.85
N PHE A 195 5.74 1.37 -14.95
CA PHE A 195 6.62 2.45 -15.35
C PHE A 195 6.36 2.91 -16.79
N THR A 196 6.07 1.98 -17.71
CA THR A 196 5.74 2.33 -19.10
C THR A 196 4.49 3.20 -19.18
N VAL A 197 3.44 2.85 -18.44
CA VAL A 197 2.19 3.61 -18.44
C VAL A 197 2.39 5.00 -17.84
N VAL A 198 3.06 5.08 -16.68
CA VAL A 198 3.42 6.36 -16.05
C VAL A 198 4.23 7.22 -17.02
N LEU A 199 5.30 6.67 -17.60
CA LEU A 199 6.20 7.39 -18.50
C LEU A 199 5.45 7.93 -19.72
N ILE A 200 4.63 7.13 -20.39
CA ILE A 200 3.88 7.59 -21.58
C ILE A 200 2.92 8.73 -21.24
N VAL A 201 2.18 8.61 -20.13
CA VAL A 201 1.20 9.62 -19.68
C VAL A 201 1.91 10.91 -19.28
N ASP A 202 3.01 10.82 -18.54
CA ASP A 202 3.74 11.97 -18.02
C ASP A 202 4.56 12.68 -19.11
N LEU A 203 5.18 11.93 -20.02
CA LEU A 203 5.84 12.52 -21.19
C LEU A 203 4.84 13.30 -22.04
N ARG A 204 3.56 12.87 -22.11
CA ARG A 204 2.51 13.67 -22.75
C ARG A 204 2.29 15.01 -22.08
N MET A 205 2.28 15.05 -20.76
CA MET A 205 2.15 16.30 -20.00
C MET A 205 3.37 17.19 -20.18
N LEU A 206 4.56 16.62 -20.30
CA LEU A 206 5.80 17.36 -20.57
C LEU A 206 5.91 17.89 -22.01
N GLY A 207 4.97 17.55 -22.88
CA GLY A 207 4.89 18.06 -24.25
C GLY A 207 5.54 17.16 -25.30
N MET A 208 5.85 15.92 -24.95
CA MET A 208 6.13 14.86 -25.94
C MET A 208 4.78 14.25 -26.39
N ALA A 209 4.67 13.74 -27.62
CA ALA A 209 3.41 13.17 -28.14
C ALA A 209 2.17 14.11 -28.07
N LYS A 210 2.35 15.43 -28.25
CA LYS A 210 1.25 16.43 -28.20
C LYS A 210 0.07 16.11 -29.12
N SER A 211 0.29 15.36 -30.20
CA SER A 211 -0.75 14.95 -31.16
C SER A 211 -1.86 14.07 -30.57
N VAL A 212 -1.68 13.50 -29.38
CA VAL A 212 -2.68 12.65 -28.71
C VAL A 212 -3.31 13.42 -27.54
N PRO A 213 -4.64 13.41 -27.34
CA PRO A 213 -5.23 14.03 -26.16
C PRO A 213 -4.92 13.25 -24.88
N PHE A 214 -4.78 13.95 -23.74
CA PHE A 214 -4.42 13.31 -22.46
C PHE A 214 -5.42 12.22 -22.04
N ALA A 215 -6.71 12.51 -22.20
CA ALA A 215 -7.79 11.59 -21.84
C ALA A 215 -7.67 10.23 -22.56
N SER A 216 -7.08 10.17 -23.76
CA SER A 216 -6.84 8.91 -24.48
C SER A 216 -5.70 8.11 -23.88
N LEU A 217 -4.58 8.74 -23.53
CA LEU A 217 -3.44 8.05 -22.92
C LEU A 217 -3.75 7.57 -21.51
N TYR A 218 -4.52 8.33 -20.74
CA TYR A 218 -4.90 7.94 -19.38
C TYR A 218 -5.82 6.71 -19.33
N GLN A 219 -6.35 6.25 -20.48
CA GLN A 219 -7.06 4.96 -20.58
C GLN A 219 -6.12 3.77 -20.43
N LEU A 220 -4.80 3.97 -20.55
CA LEU A 220 -3.78 2.95 -20.26
C LEU A 220 -3.59 2.73 -18.76
N LEU A 221 -4.10 3.62 -17.90
CA LEU A 221 -3.88 3.54 -16.45
C LEU A 221 -4.24 2.18 -15.81
N PRO A 222 -5.33 1.47 -16.19
CA PRO A 222 -5.62 0.15 -15.64
C PRO A 222 -4.48 -0.86 -15.84
N LEU A 223 -3.69 -0.72 -16.92
CA LEU A 223 -2.49 -1.55 -17.10
C LEU A 223 -1.43 -1.19 -16.05
N GLY A 224 -1.24 0.10 -15.78
CA GLY A 224 -0.34 0.55 -14.72
C GLY A 224 -0.79 0.10 -13.34
N MET A 225 -2.10 0.18 -13.05
CA MET A 225 -2.69 -0.34 -11.81
C MET A 225 -2.46 -1.86 -11.68
N LEU A 226 -2.66 -2.62 -12.76
CA LEU A 226 -2.38 -4.06 -12.76
C LEU A 226 -0.90 -4.34 -12.46
N GLY A 227 0.02 -3.61 -13.10
CA GLY A 227 1.45 -3.70 -12.82
C GLY A 227 1.79 -3.39 -11.36
N PHE A 228 1.21 -2.32 -10.79
CA PHE A 228 1.35 -2.01 -9.37
C PHE A 228 0.80 -3.12 -8.47
N GLY A 229 -0.38 -3.67 -8.79
CA GLY A 229 -0.98 -4.77 -8.03
C GLY A 229 -0.11 -6.03 -8.02
N VAL A 230 0.47 -6.39 -9.18
CA VAL A 230 1.45 -7.49 -9.27
C VAL A 230 2.66 -7.22 -8.37
N ASN A 231 3.20 -6.00 -8.42
CA ASN A 231 4.37 -5.62 -7.62
C ASN A 231 4.07 -5.59 -6.12
N LEU A 232 2.88 -5.15 -5.72
CA LEU A 232 2.46 -5.14 -4.33
C LEU A 232 2.38 -6.56 -3.79
N VAL A 233 1.69 -7.46 -4.50
CA VAL A 233 1.55 -8.87 -4.09
C VAL A 233 2.91 -9.56 -4.01
N THR A 234 3.71 -9.48 -5.07
CA THR A 234 5.06 -10.11 -5.08
C THR A 234 6.01 -9.46 -4.08
N GLY A 235 5.93 -8.14 -3.90
CA GLY A 235 6.70 -7.41 -2.88
C GLY A 235 6.37 -7.88 -1.46
N MET A 236 5.09 -8.10 -1.16
CA MET A 236 4.67 -8.67 0.12
C MET A 236 5.12 -10.12 0.29
N LEU A 237 5.12 -10.95 -0.76
CA LEU A 237 5.67 -12.31 -0.69
C LEU A 237 7.15 -12.31 -0.28
N PHE A 238 7.97 -11.42 -0.87
CA PHE A 238 9.36 -11.28 -0.46
C PHE A 238 9.51 -10.82 0.99
N PHE A 239 8.71 -9.82 1.38
CA PHE A 239 8.76 -9.25 2.71
C PHE A 239 8.35 -10.27 3.78
N ILE A 240 7.26 -11.01 3.57
CA ILE A 240 6.78 -12.05 4.51
C ILE A 240 7.79 -13.20 4.61
N ALA A 241 8.41 -13.61 3.51
CA ALA A 241 9.37 -14.70 3.51
C ALA A 241 10.65 -14.37 4.29
N THR A 242 11.11 -13.12 4.20
CA THR A 242 12.41 -12.68 4.75
C THR A 242 12.36 -11.22 5.22
N PRO A 243 11.57 -10.88 6.25
CA PRO A 243 11.34 -9.48 6.63
C PRO A 243 12.63 -8.76 7.04
N GLY A 244 13.53 -9.46 7.74
CA GLY A 244 14.84 -8.96 8.18
C GLY A 244 15.70 -8.38 7.06
N GLN A 245 15.64 -8.98 5.86
CA GLN A 245 16.38 -8.51 4.68
C GLN A 245 15.97 -7.08 4.24
N TYR A 246 14.75 -6.67 4.59
CA TYR A 246 14.17 -5.39 4.21
C TYR A 246 14.12 -4.39 5.38
N THR A 247 13.75 -4.85 6.59
CA THR A 247 13.69 -4.01 7.80
C THR A 247 15.06 -3.51 8.24
N GLN A 248 16.14 -4.21 7.90
CA GLN A 248 17.50 -3.80 8.23
C GLN A 248 18.16 -2.97 7.11
N ASN A 249 17.42 -2.68 6.03
CA ASN A 249 17.97 -2.09 4.82
C ASN A 249 17.52 -0.64 4.64
N GLY A 250 18.45 0.31 4.79
CA GLY A 250 18.19 1.75 4.62
C GLY A 250 17.61 2.11 3.23
N THR A 251 18.05 1.42 2.18
CA THR A 251 17.60 1.66 0.80
C THR A 251 16.14 1.25 0.62
N PHE A 252 15.68 0.22 1.33
CA PHE A 252 14.29 -0.20 1.32
C PHE A 252 13.35 0.90 1.85
N TYR A 253 13.72 1.56 2.95
CA TYR A 253 12.91 2.66 3.50
C TYR A 253 12.75 3.82 2.51
N TRP A 254 13.83 4.21 1.83
CA TRP A 254 13.75 5.22 0.76
C TRP A 254 12.83 4.78 -0.37
N LYS A 255 12.90 3.51 -0.78
CA LYS A 255 11.96 2.94 -1.77
C LYS A 255 10.50 3.11 -1.31
N ILE A 256 10.19 2.76 -0.06
CA ILE A 256 8.82 2.86 0.48
C ILE A 256 8.35 4.33 0.53
N VAL A 257 9.20 5.26 0.96
CA VAL A 257 8.88 6.70 0.94
C VAL A 257 8.55 7.18 -0.48
N LEU A 258 9.37 6.79 -1.47
CA LEU A 258 9.15 7.17 -2.86
C LEU A 258 7.87 6.55 -3.44
N VAL A 259 7.54 5.30 -3.09
CA VAL A 259 6.27 4.66 -3.48
C VAL A 259 5.07 5.41 -2.89
N VAL A 260 5.13 5.80 -1.62
CA VAL A 260 4.05 6.58 -0.97
C VAL A 260 3.85 7.92 -1.67
N LEU A 261 4.94 8.64 -1.94
CA LEU A 261 4.88 9.91 -2.67
C LEU A 261 4.35 9.74 -4.10
N ALA A 262 4.72 8.67 -4.79
CA ALA A 262 4.19 8.34 -6.11
C ALA A 262 2.69 8.02 -6.09
N GLY A 263 2.22 7.31 -5.05
CA GLY A 263 0.81 7.05 -4.80
C GLY A 263 0.02 8.34 -4.54
N ILE A 264 0.57 9.29 -3.80
CA ILE A 264 -0.07 10.61 -3.62
C ILE A 264 -0.07 11.40 -4.94
N ASN A 265 1.03 11.33 -5.70
CA ASN A 265 1.21 12.07 -6.94
C ASN A 265 0.11 11.74 -7.98
N VAL A 266 -0.25 10.46 -8.16
CA VAL A 266 -1.25 10.04 -9.15
C VAL A 266 -2.63 10.66 -8.89
N LEU A 267 -2.94 11.04 -7.64
CA LEU A 267 -4.21 11.68 -7.31
C LEU A 267 -4.39 13.02 -8.00
N TYR A 268 -3.32 13.75 -8.33
CA TYR A 268 -3.46 15.00 -9.08
C TYR A 268 -4.22 14.77 -10.40
N PHE A 269 -3.80 13.77 -11.17
CA PHE A 269 -4.46 13.43 -12.43
C PHE A 269 -5.85 12.82 -12.24
N MET A 270 -6.20 12.33 -11.05
CA MET A 270 -7.55 11.84 -10.77
C MET A 270 -8.48 12.92 -10.24
N LEU A 271 -7.95 13.94 -9.57
CA LEU A 271 -8.74 14.90 -8.81
C LEU A 271 -8.97 16.22 -9.53
N PHE A 272 -8.01 16.66 -10.35
CA PHE A 272 -8.10 17.91 -11.08
C PHE A 272 -8.58 17.73 -12.52
N ASP A 273 -9.41 18.65 -13.00
CA ASP A 273 -9.99 18.59 -14.35
C ASP A 273 -9.07 19.20 -15.41
N GLU A 274 -8.16 20.07 -14.98
CA GLU A 274 -7.21 20.79 -15.83
C GLU A 274 -6.39 19.86 -16.76
N PRO A 275 -5.82 18.72 -16.31
CA PRO A 275 -5.12 17.79 -17.21
C PRO A 275 -6.04 17.11 -18.23
N TRP A 276 -7.32 16.89 -17.88
CA TRP A 276 -8.30 16.24 -18.73
C TRP A 276 -8.81 17.13 -19.86
N ALA A 277 -8.71 18.45 -19.70
CA ALA A 277 -9.00 19.43 -20.73
C ALA A 277 -7.89 19.55 -21.79
N VAL A 278 -6.75 18.86 -21.63
CA VAL A 278 -5.62 18.93 -22.58
C VAL A 278 -5.91 18.13 -23.84
N GLU A 279 -6.34 18.84 -24.88
CA GLU A 279 -6.62 18.30 -26.21
C GLU A 279 -5.35 18.02 -27.04
N ALA A 280 -5.52 17.36 -28.18
CA ALA A 280 -4.45 17.18 -29.16
C ALA A 280 -3.88 18.53 -29.63
N GLY A 281 -2.57 18.59 -29.84
CA GLY A 281 -1.82 19.78 -30.24
C GLY A 281 -1.54 20.78 -29.11
N HIS A 282 -2.29 20.74 -28.00
CA HIS A 282 -2.19 21.71 -26.94
C HIS A 282 -1.14 21.35 -25.88
N ASP A 283 -0.51 22.39 -25.33
CA ASP A 283 0.41 22.29 -24.21
C ASP A 283 -0.34 22.04 -22.91
N ALA A 284 0.23 21.17 -22.07
CA ALA A 284 -0.27 21.01 -20.72
C ALA A 284 0.10 22.24 -19.86
N PRO A 285 -0.74 22.57 -18.87
CA PRO A 285 -0.43 23.64 -17.92
C PRO A 285 0.82 23.34 -17.08
N ALA A 286 1.44 24.40 -16.56
CA ALA A 286 2.70 24.32 -15.82
C ALA A 286 2.61 23.39 -14.60
N ARG A 287 1.48 23.39 -13.89
CA ARG A 287 1.26 22.51 -12.73
C ARG A 287 1.30 21.04 -13.13
N ALA A 288 0.60 20.66 -14.19
CA ALA A 288 0.60 19.30 -14.71
C ALA A 288 2.01 18.86 -15.17
N LYS A 289 2.79 19.77 -15.75
CA LYS A 289 4.21 19.52 -16.12
C LYS A 289 5.07 19.21 -14.89
N VAL A 290 4.94 19.99 -13.81
CA VAL A 290 5.69 19.74 -12.57
C VAL A 290 5.31 18.40 -11.95
N VAL A 291 4.01 18.10 -11.88
CA VAL A 291 3.52 16.83 -11.35
C VAL A 291 4.06 15.65 -12.18
N ALA A 292 3.97 15.71 -13.50
CA ALA A 292 4.49 14.70 -14.41
C ALA A 292 6.01 14.49 -14.27
N ALA A 293 6.80 15.58 -14.21
CA ALA A 293 8.24 15.49 -13.99
C ALA A 293 8.57 14.83 -12.63
N SER A 294 7.83 15.21 -11.58
CA SER A 294 8.02 14.62 -10.26
C SER A 294 7.62 13.13 -10.22
N ALA A 295 6.58 12.71 -10.94
CA ALA A 295 6.18 11.31 -11.03
C ALA A 295 7.28 10.46 -11.67
N ILE A 296 7.85 10.91 -12.80
CA ILE A 296 8.98 10.24 -13.45
C ILE A 296 10.17 10.15 -12.49
N PHE A 297 10.52 11.23 -11.81
CA PHE A 297 11.61 11.23 -10.83
C PHE A 297 11.38 10.25 -9.68
N LEU A 298 10.17 10.24 -9.10
CA LEU A 298 9.80 9.34 -8.02
C LEU A 298 9.91 7.88 -8.45
N TRP A 299 9.36 7.50 -9.60
CA TRP A 299 9.41 6.12 -10.10
C TRP A 299 10.82 5.69 -10.51
N LEU A 300 11.63 6.58 -11.10
CA LEU A 300 13.05 6.32 -11.33
C LEU A 300 13.78 6.06 -10.00
N GLY A 301 13.47 6.83 -8.96
CA GLY A 301 13.98 6.60 -7.62
C GLY A 301 13.54 5.25 -7.04
N VAL A 302 12.27 4.85 -7.20
CA VAL A 302 11.77 3.53 -6.79
C VAL A 302 12.54 2.41 -7.49
N LEU A 303 12.76 2.54 -8.81
CA LEU A 303 13.53 1.58 -9.60
C LEU A 303 14.99 1.51 -9.15
N PHE A 304 15.62 2.67 -8.95
CA PHE A 304 16.99 2.77 -8.46
C PHE A 304 17.14 2.12 -7.08
N CYS A 305 16.33 2.51 -6.10
CA CYS A 305 16.37 1.93 -4.76
C CYS A 305 16.08 0.43 -4.79
N GLY A 306 15.12 -0.03 -5.61
CA GLY A 306 14.83 -1.45 -5.78
C GLY A 306 16.02 -2.24 -6.32
N HIS A 307 16.69 -1.72 -7.35
CA HIS A 307 17.88 -2.35 -7.92
C HIS A 307 19.09 -2.31 -6.97
N MET A 308 19.20 -1.27 -6.14
CA MET A 308 20.30 -1.06 -5.19
C MET A 308 20.14 -1.80 -3.86
N LEU A 309 19.04 -2.51 -3.63
CA LEU A 309 18.84 -3.30 -2.41
C LEU A 309 20.02 -4.25 -2.12
N PRO A 310 20.58 -4.99 -3.10
CA PRO A 310 21.71 -5.89 -2.85
C PRO A 310 23.03 -5.17 -2.63
N PHE A 311 23.25 -4.06 -3.36
CA PHE A 311 24.57 -3.43 -3.44
C PHE A 311 24.86 -2.46 -2.31
N ILE A 312 23.86 -1.68 -1.89
CA ILE A 312 24.01 -0.61 -0.90
C ILE A 312 23.29 -0.97 0.40
N GLY A 313 22.30 -1.86 0.31
CA GLY A 313 21.44 -2.23 1.42
C GLY A 313 21.82 -3.51 2.15
N ASN A 314 22.85 -4.24 1.68
CA ASN A 314 23.24 -5.56 2.18
C ASN A 314 22.09 -6.58 2.16
N ALA A 315 21.18 -6.47 1.18
CA ALA A 315 20.22 -7.52 0.91
C ALA A 315 20.97 -8.67 0.21
N PHE A 316 20.81 -9.90 0.70
CA PHE A 316 21.52 -11.12 0.26
C PHE A 316 22.94 -11.31 0.83
#